data_AF-A0A969K3C6-F1
#
_entry.id   AF-A0A969K3C6-F1
#
_cell.length_a   1.000
_cell.length_b   1.000
_cell.length_c   1.000
_cell.angle_alpha   90.00
_cell.angle_beta   90.00
_cell.angle_gamma   90.00
#
_symmetry.space_group_name_H-M   'P 1'
#
loop_
_entity.id
_entity.type
_entity.pdbx_description
1 polymer ?
#
loop_
_entity_poly.entity_id
_entity_poly.type
_entity_poly.pdbx_seq_one_letter_code
_entity_poly.pdbx_strand_id
1 'polypeptide(L)'
;MSYVNGTMMQFFHWYIPTDGSLWNELKHNAAELAEAGFTALWLPPSYKGSGGSYDVGYSVYDLFDLGEFDQKGSVRTKYGTR
;
A
#
# COMPACT_ATOMS: atom_id res chain seq x y z
N MET A 1 33.54 10.64 2.56
CA MET A 1 32.08 10.48 2.66
C MET A 1 31.79 8.99 2.70
N SER A 2 31.17 8.49 3.77
CA SER A 2 30.60 7.14 3.75
C SER A 2 29.33 7.16 2.89
N TYR A 3 29.19 6.19 2.01
CA TYR A 3 27.95 6.01 1.25
C TYR A 3 26.90 5.39 2.15
N VAL A 4 25.65 5.87 2.05
CA VAL A 4 24.51 5.24 2.73
C VAL A 4 24.20 3.93 1.98
N ASN A 5 24.17 2.81 2.70
CA ASN A 5 23.76 1.53 2.13
C ASN A 5 22.25 1.56 1.83
N GLY A 6 21.86 1.04 0.67
CA GLY A 6 20.46 0.87 0.32
C GLY A 6 19.83 -0.29 1.11
N THR A 7 18.77 0.00 1.85
CA THR A 7 17.94 -0.99 2.56
C THR A 7 16.49 -0.81 2.12
N MET A 8 15.84 -1.89 1.66
CA MET A 8 14.43 -1.90 1.26
C MET A 8 13.58 -2.64 2.29
N MET A 9 12.35 -2.19 2.52
CA MET A 9 11.37 -2.88 3.37
C MET A 9 10.05 -3.13 2.61
N GLN A 10 9.50 -4.33 2.75
CA GLN A 10 8.12 -4.63 2.35
C GLN A 10 7.17 -4.03 3.39
N PHE A 11 6.34 -3.05 3.01
CA PHE A 11 5.49 -2.32 3.95
C PHE A 11 4.05 -2.87 4.01
N PHE A 12 3.92 -4.19 3.93
CA PHE A 12 2.62 -4.86 4.07
C PHE A 12 2.80 -6.33 4.44
N HIS A 13 1.76 -6.94 4.98
CA HIS A 13 1.64 -8.39 5.12
C HIS A 13 0.22 -8.85 4.74
N TRP A 14 0.05 -10.16 4.54
CA TRP A 14 -1.21 -10.73 4.04
C TRP A 14 -2.43 -10.36 4.91
N TYR A 15 -2.26 -10.42 6.22
CA TYR A 15 -3.31 -10.28 7.23
C TYR A 15 -3.58 -8.85 7.71
N ILE A 16 -3.12 -7.82 7.00
CA ILE A 16 -3.48 -6.43 7.34
C ILE A 16 -5.01 -6.29 7.31
N PRO A 17 -5.61 -5.57 8.28
CA PRO A 17 -7.04 -5.30 8.30
C PRO A 17 -7.55 -4.69 7.00
N THR A 18 -8.81 -4.95 6.69
CA THR A 18 -9.47 -4.40 5.49
C THR A 18 -10.17 -3.07 5.82
N ASP A 19 -9.47 -2.17 6.50
CA ASP A 19 -10.03 -0.90 6.99
C ASP A 19 -9.59 0.32 6.15
N GLY A 20 -8.70 0.14 5.18
CA GLY A 20 -8.19 1.22 4.34
C GLY A 20 -7.22 2.16 5.04
N SER A 21 -6.59 1.71 6.14
CA SER A 21 -5.70 2.55 6.97
C SER A 21 -4.24 2.56 6.52
N LEU A 22 -3.79 1.61 5.69
CA LEU A 22 -2.36 1.41 5.39
C LEU A 22 -1.67 2.66 4.82
N TRP A 23 -2.33 3.43 3.96
CA TRP A 23 -1.74 4.67 3.43
C TRP A 23 -1.57 5.76 4.49
N ASN A 24 -2.47 5.81 5.47
CA ASN A 24 -2.35 6.72 6.60
C ASN A 24 -1.25 6.27 7.58
N GLU A 25 -1.13 4.96 7.82
CA GLU A 25 -0.04 4.38 8.61
C GLU A 25 1.32 4.67 7.98
N LEU A 26 1.45 4.46 6.66
CA LEU A 26 2.65 4.82 5.91
C LEU A 26 2.99 6.30 6.07
N LYS A 27 2.00 7.19 5.90
CA LYS A 27 2.19 8.64 6.07
C LYS A 27 2.68 9.01 7.47
N HIS A 28 2.20 8.32 8.51
CA HIS A 28 2.61 8.55 9.89
C HIS A 28 4.04 8.06 10.17
N ASN A 29 4.38 6.87 9.67
CA ASN A 29 5.62 6.18 10.01
C ASN A 29 6.81 6.56 9.10
N ALA A 30 6.58 7.26 7.98
CA ALA A 30 7.61 7.52 6.96
C ALA A 30 8.91 8.16 7.51
N ALA A 31 8.79 9.11 8.44
CA ALA A 31 9.95 9.77 9.03
C ALA A 31 10.77 8.82 9.93
N GLU A 32 10.08 8.04 10.76
CA GLU A 32 10.72 7.06 11.65
C GLU A 32 11.42 5.95 10.85
N LEU A 33 10.81 5.47 9.77
CA LEU A 33 11.42 4.47 8.89
C LEU A 33 12.70 5.00 8.21
N ALA A 34 12.70 6.26 7.79
CA ALA A 34 13.88 6.90 7.23
C ALA A 34 15.00 7.07 8.27
N GLU A 35 14.65 7.46 9.51
CA GLU A 35 15.59 7.55 10.63
C GLU A 35 16.17 6.17 11.00
N ALA A 36 15.36 5.12 10.91
CA ALA A 36 15.80 3.73 11.10
C ALA A 36 16.72 3.21 9.98
N GLY A 37 16.91 3.97 8.88
CA GLY A 37 17.83 3.64 7.80
C GLY A 37 17.20 2.90 6.61
N PHE A 38 15.87 2.80 6.54
CA PHE A 38 15.21 2.32 5.34
C PHE A 38 15.25 3.38 4.23
N THR A 39 15.65 2.96 3.04
CA THR A 39 15.87 3.85 1.89
C THR A 39 14.82 3.67 0.79
N ALA A 40 14.07 2.57 0.82
CA ALA A 40 13.00 2.27 -0.13
C ALA A 40 11.92 1.40 0.52
N LEU A 41 10.68 1.57 0.06
CA LEU A 41 9.55 0.75 0.48
C LEU A 41 8.93 0.05 -0.73
N TRP A 42 8.70 -1.24 -0.61
CA TRP A 42 7.83 -1.99 -1.51
C TRP A 42 6.40 -1.96 -0.96
N LEU A 43 5.53 -1.25 -1.68
CA LEU A 43 4.12 -1.12 -1.35
C LEU A 43 3.30 -2.24 -2.01
N PRO A 44 2.15 -2.64 -1.43
CA PRO A 44 1.27 -3.60 -2.06
C PRO A 44 0.64 -2.99 -3.34
N PRO A 45 0.04 -3.82 -4.21
CA PRO A 45 -0.69 -3.31 -5.38
C PRO A 45 -1.77 -2.30 -4.97
N SER A 46 -1.69 -1.09 -5.52
CA SER A 46 -2.54 0.05 -5.12
C SER A 46 -3.80 0.20 -5.97
N TYR A 47 -4.03 -0.72 -6.92
CA TYR A 47 -5.14 -0.71 -7.86
C TYR A 47 -6.29 -1.65 -7.46
N LYS A 48 -7.47 -1.48 -8.08
CA LYS A 48 -8.66 -2.27 -7.78
C LYS A 48 -8.47 -3.75 -8.15
N GLY A 49 -8.66 -4.62 -7.15
CA GLY A 49 -8.67 -6.07 -7.31
C GLY A 49 -10.08 -6.62 -7.53
N SER A 50 -10.17 -7.88 -7.97
CA SER A 50 -11.43 -8.55 -8.25
C SER A 50 -12.30 -8.74 -7.00
N GLY A 51 -11.67 -8.86 -5.82
CA GLY A 51 -12.33 -8.87 -4.52
C GLY A 51 -12.70 -7.50 -3.94
N GLY A 52 -12.59 -6.41 -4.73
CA GLY A 52 -12.88 -5.05 -4.27
C GLY A 52 -11.99 -4.66 -3.10
N SER A 53 -12.58 -4.11 -2.03
CA SER A 53 -11.86 -3.72 -0.83
C SER A 53 -11.22 -4.88 -0.07
N TYR A 54 -11.63 -6.14 -0.29
CA TYR A 54 -11.11 -7.30 0.44
C TYR A 54 -9.92 -7.98 -0.24
N ASP A 55 -9.57 -7.54 -1.45
CA ASP A 55 -8.47 -8.12 -2.22
C ASP A 55 -7.10 -7.67 -1.68
N VAL A 56 -6.12 -8.57 -1.68
CA VAL A 56 -4.71 -8.23 -1.38
C VAL A 56 -4.03 -7.54 -2.58
N GLY A 57 -4.73 -7.42 -3.71
CA GLY A 57 -4.28 -6.69 -4.90
C GLY A 57 -3.64 -7.57 -5.97
N TYR A 58 -3.38 -8.85 -5.68
CA TYR A 58 -2.78 -9.78 -6.65
C TYR A 58 -3.78 -10.30 -7.68
N SER A 59 -5.09 -10.14 -7.46
CA SER A 59 -6.12 -10.47 -8.44
C SER A 59 -6.62 -9.20 -9.16
N VAL A 60 -5.72 -8.59 -9.94
CA VAL A 60 -5.96 -7.30 -10.62
C VAL A 60 -7.28 -7.30 -11.42
N TYR A 61 -8.06 -6.24 -11.26
CA TYR A 61 -9.25 -5.98 -12.06
C TYR A 61 -9.07 -4.77 -12.98
N ASP A 62 -8.69 -3.62 -12.43
CA ASP A 62 -8.50 -2.38 -13.17
C ASP A 62 -7.23 -1.68 -12.69
N LEU A 63 -6.20 -1.65 -13.54
CA LEU A 63 -4.90 -1.02 -13.23
C LEU A 63 -4.99 0.51 -13.08
N PHE A 64 -6.04 1.13 -13.60
CA PHE A 64 -6.21 2.59 -13.56
C PHE A 64 -7.02 3.06 -12.35
N ASP A 65 -7.76 2.16 -11.70
CA ASP A 65 -8.51 2.47 -10.49
C ASP A 65 -7.64 2.32 -9.24
N LEU A 66 -7.02 3.41 -8.79
CA LEU A 66 -6.21 3.45 -7.57
C LEU A 66 -7.05 3.60 -6.28
N GLY A 67 -8.31 3.13 -6.30
CA GLY A 67 -9.27 3.34 -5.24
C GLY A 67 -10.02 4.67 -5.37
N GLU A 68 -10.34 5.06 -6.60
CA GLU A 68 -10.98 6.33 -6.98
C GLU A 68 -12.41 6.11 -7.52
N PHE A 69 -12.69 4.95 -8.13
CA PHE A 69 -13.96 4.66 -8.78
C PHE A 69 -14.78 3.63 -8.00
N ASP A 70 -16.12 3.76 -8.02
CA ASP A 70 -17.03 2.74 -7.47
C ASP A 70 -17.06 1.52 -8.39
N GLN A 71 -16.21 0.55 -8.08
CA GLN A 71 -16.03 -0.70 -8.83
C GLN A 71 -15.83 -1.86 -7.86
N LYS A 72 -16.37 -3.04 -8.19
CA LYS A 72 -16.29 -4.24 -7.35
C LYS A 72 -16.86 -4.04 -5.93
N GLY A 73 -17.87 -3.17 -5.79
CA GLY A 73 -18.58 -2.94 -4.54
C GLY A 73 -17.84 -2.04 -3.54
N SER A 74 -16.79 -1.34 -3.97
CA SER A 74 -16.11 -0.34 -3.14
C SER A 74 -15.46 0.76 -3.98
N VAL A 75 -15.38 1.97 -3.43
CA VAL A 75 -14.50 3.02 -3.97
C VAL A 75 -13.04 2.70 -3.66
N ARG A 76 -12.69 2.63 -2.37
CA ARG A 76 -11.33 2.31 -1.91
C ARG A 76 -10.86 0.90 -2.30
N THR A 77 -9.55 0.71 -2.32
CA THR A 77 -8.92 -0.61 -2.26
C THR A 77 -8.89 -1.13 -0.81
N LYS A 78 -8.23 -2.27 -0.56
CA LYS A 78 -7.92 -2.72 0.79
C LYS A 78 -7.13 -1.70 1.60
N TYR A 79 -6.31 -0.90 0.93
CA TYR A 79 -5.26 -0.08 1.52
C TYR A 79 -5.63 1.40 1.69
N GLY A 80 -6.61 1.89 0.92
CA GLY A 80 -7.08 3.27 1.01
C GLY A 80 -7.64 3.78 -0.32
N THR A 81 -7.80 5.10 -0.40
CA THR A 81 -8.16 5.84 -1.61
C THR A 81 -6.91 6.45 -2.27
N ARG A 82 -7.06 6.96 -3.48
CA ARG A 82 -6.10 7.87 -4.12
C ARG A 82 -5.94 9.18 -3.33
#